data_AF-A0A7Z0D983-F1
#
_entry.id   AF-A0A7Z0D983-F1
#
_cell.length_a   1.000
_cell.length_b   1.000
_cell.length_c   1.000
_cell.angle_alpha   90.00
_cell.angle_beta   90.00
_cell.angle_gamma   90.00
#
_symmetry.space_group_name_H-M   'P 1'
#
loop_
_entity.id
_entity.type
_entity.pdbx_description
1 polymer ?
#
loop_
_entity_poly.entity_id
_entity_poly.type
_entity_poly.pdbx_seq_one_letter_code
_entity_poly.pdbx_strand_id
1 'polypeptide(L)'
;MRAVLAALTTALLALGALVLTSPGTAKADEISGAITQVTTERTSGFDGPLRQWENFDVRANWAVDSTAKAGDTFRLTIPEGGPEIQLFAKDFPLKTADGQTVGNCAATPKEIVCTLTDFVESHDNVEGTLWFTARATKAYDGSETVWTSGDHEVTIQLPGSGGVIGEPWPRPTEPQKAGWQVLENGDLVEYRIAVPASYIQAGTRVTDQYDSRLKFLPDEFNVAEFPEGAWNESGPDWEAGGRSLEPNVDYVLTEGPDNSFTVTFANAGLAGATYLIQYRMDSTGVPVGTEFSNTAGIDDVEVTTRVRKVDAGGDGSGDLPPTPTPSETPTPTPSETPTPTPSETPTPTPSETPTPTPSETPTPTPSETPTPTPSETPTPTPSETPTPTPSETPTPTPSETPTPTPSETPTPTPSETPTPTPSETPCVPPTGPSGSPSQGPGPSESPCVPQPPAPSDTPDTPTGPDTPSSPNTPLADTGGQVGPLAVGAAALAALAGAGLLTRRRRG
;
A
#
# COMPACT_ATOMS: atom_id res chain seq x y z
N MET A 1 -71.33 29.14 -44.04
CA MET A 1 -71.06 30.59 -44.09
C MET A 1 -69.66 30.85 -43.51
N ARG A 2 -69.12 32.07 -43.72
CA ARG A 2 -67.88 32.69 -43.16
C ARG A 2 -67.32 32.08 -41.83
N ALA A 3 -66.00 32.04 -41.56
CA ALA A 3 -64.78 32.28 -42.38
C ALA A 3 -63.48 31.88 -41.64
N VAL A 4 -62.45 31.44 -42.40
CA VAL A 4 -60.97 31.64 -42.29
C VAL A 4 -60.18 31.36 -40.98
N LEU A 5 -59.02 30.69 -41.19
CA LEU A 5 -57.80 30.44 -40.38
C LEU A 5 -57.44 31.33 -39.17
N ALA A 6 -56.84 30.69 -38.15
CA ALA A 6 -55.57 31.07 -37.48
C ALA A 6 -54.94 29.84 -36.78
N ALA A 7 -53.69 29.91 -36.26
CA ALA A 7 -52.91 28.74 -35.83
C ALA A 7 -52.11 28.92 -34.51
N LEU A 8 -51.60 27.78 -33.98
CA LEU A 8 -50.46 27.60 -33.05
C LEU A 8 -50.50 28.27 -31.65
N THR A 9 -50.42 27.45 -30.59
CA THR A 9 -49.18 27.25 -29.79
C THR A 9 -49.34 26.18 -28.69
N THR A 10 -48.22 25.75 -28.11
CA THR A 10 -48.07 24.63 -27.16
C THR A 10 -48.43 24.99 -25.71
N ALA A 11 -48.92 24.02 -24.94
CA ALA A 11 -48.99 24.11 -23.47
C ALA A 11 -48.35 22.86 -22.84
N LEU A 12 -47.20 23.03 -22.19
CA LEU A 12 -46.49 21.98 -21.44
C LEU A 12 -46.88 22.11 -19.96
N LEU A 13 -47.43 21.05 -19.36
CA LEU A 13 -47.88 21.06 -17.96
C LEU A 13 -46.81 20.41 -17.07
N ALA A 14 -46.27 21.20 -16.13
CA ALA A 14 -45.19 20.76 -15.27
C ALA A 14 -45.68 19.91 -14.08
N LEU A 15 -45.01 18.78 -13.85
CA LEU A 15 -44.99 18.10 -12.56
C LEU A 15 -43.62 18.35 -11.92
N GLY A 16 -43.60 19.09 -10.81
CA GLY A 16 -42.37 19.35 -10.06
C GLY A 16 -41.94 18.10 -9.31
N ALA A 17 -40.79 17.53 -9.68
CA ALA A 17 -40.13 16.51 -8.86
C ALA A 17 -39.52 17.21 -7.63
N LEU A 18 -40.03 16.89 -6.44
CA LEU A 18 -39.43 17.33 -5.18
C LEU A 18 -38.12 16.56 -4.99
N VAL A 19 -37.01 17.17 -5.38
CA VAL A 19 -35.67 16.59 -5.15
C VAL A 19 -35.40 16.63 -3.64
N LEU A 20 -35.57 15.47 -3.01
CA LEU A 20 -35.01 15.20 -1.69
C LEU A 20 -33.48 15.18 -1.82
N THR A 21 -32.86 16.34 -1.64
CA THR A 21 -31.42 16.44 -1.43
C THR A 21 -31.10 15.78 -0.10
N SER A 22 -30.76 14.49 -0.13
CA SER A 22 -29.92 13.90 0.90
C SER A 22 -28.72 14.84 1.12
N PRO A 23 -28.35 15.19 2.36
CA PRO A 23 -27.11 15.90 2.59
C PRO A 23 -26.00 15.03 2.00
N GLY A 24 -25.32 15.54 0.98
CA GLY A 24 -24.19 14.83 0.41
C GLY A 24 -23.15 14.68 1.50
N THR A 25 -22.70 13.46 1.76
CA THR A 25 -21.42 13.27 2.46
C THR A 25 -20.40 14.11 1.70
N ALA A 26 -19.78 15.08 2.37
CA ALA A 26 -18.72 15.85 1.74
C ALA A 26 -17.68 14.86 1.21
N LYS A 27 -17.45 14.86 -0.10
CA LYS A 27 -16.44 14.01 -0.69
C LYS A 27 -15.11 14.63 -0.28
N ALA A 28 -14.28 13.89 0.43
CA ALA A 28 -12.89 14.23 0.65
C ALA A 28 -12.22 14.58 -0.68
N ASP A 29 -11.57 15.73 -0.74
CA ASP A 29 -10.83 16.17 -1.92
C ASP A 29 -9.33 15.89 -1.76
N GLU A 30 -8.58 16.13 -2.85
CA GLU A 30 -7.16 15.85 -2.93
C GLU A 30 -6.38 17.15 -3.11
N ILE A 31 -5.43 17.37 -2.22
CA ILE A 31 -4.62 18.59 -2.13
C ILE A 31 -3.34 18.38 -2.96
N SER A 32 -3.47 18.55 -4.29
CA SER A 32 -2.33 18.58 -5.22
C SER A 32 -1.30 19.64 -4.80
N GLY A 33 -0.03 19.26 -4.74
CA GLY A 33 1.08 20.17 -4.39
C GLY A 33 1.27 20.44 -2.89
N ALA A 34 0.63 19.69 -1.99
CA ALA A 34 0.89 19.80 -0.55
C ALA A 34 2.36 19.49 -0.19
N ILE A 35 3.00 18.55 -0.92
CA ILE A 35 4.44 18.27 -0.80
C ILE A 35 5.18 19.03 -1.91
N THR A 36 6.11 19.90 -1.51
CA THR A 36 6.88 20.78 -2.42
C THR A 36 8.39 20.63 -2.31
N GLN A 37 8.90 20.08 -1.19
CA GLN A 37 10.32 19.84 -0.97
C GLN A 37 10.55 18.41 -0.47
N VAL A 38 11.35 17.66 -1.21
CA VAL A 38 11.82 16.32 -0.82
C VAL A 38 13.36 16.33 -0.81
N THR A 39 13.94 15.69 0.21
CA THR A 39 15.38 15.55 0.40
C THR A 39 15.74 14.10 0.70
N THR A 40 16.94 13.67 0.34
CA THR A 40 17.41 12.29 0.48
C THR A 40 18.77 12.24 1.18
N GLU A 41 18.98 11.21 1.99
CA GLU A 41 20.23 10.96 2.72
C GLU A 41 20.62 9.48 2.56
N ARG A 42 21.89 9.21 2.25
CA ARG A 42 22.38 7.82 2.14
C ARG A 42 22.52 7.20 3.53
N THR A 43 22.06 5.96 3.71
CA THR A 43 22.22 5.24 5.00
C THR A 43 23.58 4.56 5.18
N SER A 44 24.34 4.34 4.10
CA SER A 44 25.63 3.65 4.09
C SER A 44 26.84 4.61 4.14
N GLY A 45 28.00 4.12 4.58
CA GLY A 45 29.22 4.91 4.69
C GLY A 45 30.07 5.01 3.42
N PHE A 46 29.49 4.81 2.23
CA PHE A 46 30.22 4.79 0.95
C PHE A 46 29.99 6.07 0.12
N ASP A 47 31.03 6.54 -0.57
CA ASP A 47 30.97 7.60 -1.58
C ASP A 47 30.66 7.05 -2.98
N GLY A 48 30.04 7.86 -3.85
CA GLY A 48 29.66 7.50 -5.24
C GLY A 48 28.15 7.28 -5.43
N PRO A 49 27.70 6.77 -6.60
CA PRO A 49 26.28 6.48 -6.86
C PRO A 49 25.68 5.47 -5.87
N LEU A 50 24.34 5.40 -5.75
CA LEU A 50 23.68 4.33 -5.00
C LEU A 50 23.99 2.97 -5.61
N ARG A 51 23.92 1.91 -4.82
CA ARG A 51 23.82 0.54 -5.34
C ARG A 51 22.38 0.08 -5.43
N GLN A 52 22.12 -0.84 -6.36
CA GLN A 52 20.90 -1.63 -6.35
C GLN A 52 20.79 -2.38 -5.01
N TRP A 53 19.57 -2.44 -4.47
CA TRP A 53 19.22 -2.91 -3.14
C TRP A 53 19.70 -2.05 -1.97
N GLU A 54 20.43 -0.94 -2.19
CA GLU A 54 20.80 0.01 -1.15
C GLU A 54 19.59 0.79 -0.61
N ASN A 55 19.51 0.92 0.72
CA ASN A 55 18.54 1.77 1.40
C ASN A 55 19.03 3.23 1.48
N PHE A 56 18.14 4.19 1.26
CA PHE A 56 18.36 5.61 1.52
C PHE A 56 17.18 6.21 2.28
N ASP A 57 17.46 7.14 3.19
CA ASP A 57 16.44 7.83 3.97
C ASP A 57 15.90 9.03 3.17
N VAL A 58 14.59 9.29 3.28
CA VAL A 58 13.87 10.34 2.56
C VAL A 58 13.11 11.20 3.57
N ARG A 59 13.12 12.52 3.36
CA ARG A 59 12.30 13.49 4.10
C ARG A 59 11.52 14.35 3.14
N ALA A 60 10.21 14.47 3.33
CA ALA A 60 9.32 15.28 2.52
C ALA A 60 8.59 16.31 3.38
N ASN A 61 8.79 17.59 3.12
CA ASN A 61 8.05 18.66 3.80
C ASN A 61 6.67 18.79 3.15
N TRP A 62 5.63 18.85 3.96
CA TRP A 62 4.24 18.98 3.53
C TRP A 62 3.56 20.16 4.24
N ALA A 63 2.67 20.85 3.54
CA ALA A 63 1.83 21.91 4.11
C ALA A 63 0.47 21.94 3.39
N VAL A 64 -0.58 22.36 4.10
CA VAL A 64 -1.93 22.52 3.55
C VAL A 64 -2.50 23.89 3.88
N ASP A 65 -3.33 24.44 3.00
CA ASP A 65 -3.96 25.74 3.23
C ASP A 65 -5.19 25.65 4.17
N SER A 66 -5.65 26.79 4.68
CA SER A 66 -6.77 26.87 5.62
C SER A 66 -8.15 26.51 5.02
N THR A 67 -8.21 26.16 3.73
CA THR A 67 -9.42 25.57 3.12
C THR A 67 -9.51 24.05 3.28
N ALA A 68 -8.43 23.36 3.66
CA ALA A 68 -8.40 21.91 3.95
C ALA A 68 -9.36 21.51 5.10
N LYS A 69 -9.98 20.33 5.01
CA LYS A 69 -11.01 19.83 5.94
C LYS A 69 -10.72 18.41 6.44
N ALA A 70 -11.46 17.99 7.46
CA ALA A 70 -11.35 16.63 7.99
C ALA A 70 -11.68 15.59 6.90
N GLY A 71 -10.75 14.67 6.67
CA GLY A 71 -10.86 13.63 5.64
C GLY A 71 -10.23 13.98 4.30
N ASP A 72 -9.85 15.24 4.03
CA ASP A 72 -9.10 15.58 2.81
C ASP A 72 -7.74 14.88 2.79
N THR A 73 -7.22 14.67 1.59
CA THR A 73 -6.03 13.83 1.37
C THR A 73 -4.91 14.57 0.65
N PHE A 74 -3.67 14.23 0.96
CA PHE A 74 -2.52 14.51 0.12
C PHE A 74 -1.69 13.25 -0.09
N ARG A 75 -0.98 13.15 -1.23
CA ARG A 75 -0.18 11.98 -1.57
C ARG A 75 1.25 12.31 -1.96
N LEU A 76 2.11 11.31 -1.90
CA LEU A 76 3.41 11.26 -2.56
C LEU A 76 3.49 9.94 -3.35
N THR A 77 3.59 10.04 -4.67
CA THR A 77 3.50 8.89 -5.59
C THR A 77 4.75 8.80 -6.46
N ILE A 78 5.30 7.59 -6.61
CA ILE A 78 6.42 7.31 -7.51
C ILE A 78 5.84 6.89 -8.88
N PRO A 79 5.95 7.74 -9.92
CA PRO A 79 5.41 7.44 -11.24
C PRO A 79 6.23 6.38 -11.96
N GLU A 80 5.60 5.71 -12.93
CA GLU A 80 6.26 4.67 -13.73
C GLU A 80 7.18 5.29 -14.80
N GLY A 81 8.35 4.67 -15.02
CA GLY A 81 9.36 5.12 -15.98
C GLY A 81 10.58 5.82 -15.36
N GLY A 82 10.56 6.13 -14.06
CA GLY A 82 11.75 6.53 -13.30
C GLY A 82 12.68 5.36 -12.93
N PRO A 83 13.70 5.59 -12.07
CA PRO A 83 14.35 4.52 -11.33
C PRO A 83 13.29 3.71 -10.57
N GLU A 84 13.48 2.39 -10.50
CA GLU A 84 12.59 1.55 -9.71
C GLU A 84 12.98 1.70 -8.23
N ILE A 85 12.13 2.39 -7.47
CA ILE A 85 12.31 2.66 -6.05
C ILE A 85 11.16 2.00 -5.28
N GLN A 86 11.49 1.27 -4.21
CA GLN A 86 10.56 0.68 -3.26
C GLN A 86 10.50 1.56 -2.00
N LEU A 87 9.31 2.01 -1.61
CA LEU A 87 9.05 2.69 -0.34
C LEU A 87 8.86 1.70 0.82
N PHE A 88 9.05 2.19 2.05
CA PHE A 88 8.61 1.51 3.26
C PHE A 88 7.08 1.50 3.35
N ALA A 89 6.49 0.33 3.17
CA ALA A 89 5.05 0.12 3.08
C ALA A 89 4.49 -0.36 4.44
N LYS A 90 4.27 0.63 5.32
CA LYS A 90 3.67 0.47 6.65
C LYS A 90 2.95 1.76 7.04
N ASP A 91 1.68 1.65 7.45
CA ASP A 91 0.85 2.81 7.79
C ASP A 91 1.33 3.52 9.07
N PHE A 92 1.27 4.85 9.09
CA PHE A 92 1.73 5.67 10.22
C PHE A 92 0.86 6.93 10.46
N PRO A 93 0.65 7.36 11.71
CA PRO A 93 0.01 8.63 12.02
C PRO A 93 1.00 9.80 11.95
N LEU A 94 0.56 10.95 11.42
CA LEU A 94 1.23 12.23 11.58
C LEU A 94 0.87 12.81 12.95
N LYS A 95 1.86 13.20 13.76
CA LYS A 95 1.63 13.67 15.13
C LYS A 95 2.28 15.01 15.46
N THR A 96 1.60 15.78 16.31
CA THR A 96 2.20 16.92 17.02
C THR A 96 3.20 16.45 18.08
N ALA A 97 4.04 17.37 18.55
CA ALA A 97 4.96 17.10 19.67
C ALA A 97 4.23 16.64 20.95
N ASP A 98 3.01 17.14 21.17
CA ASP A 98 2.12 16.75 22.28
C ASP A 98 1.31 15.45 22.00
N GLY A 99 1.51 14.84 20.83
CA GLY A 99 0.96 13.53 20.48
C GLY A 99 -0.46 13.53 19.87
N GLN A 100 -1.03 14.70 19.57
CA GLN A 100 -2.28 14.78 18.79
C GLN A 100 -2.04 14.29 17.37
N THR A 101 -2.96 13.49 16.83
CA THR A 101 -2.90 13.07 15.42
C THR A 101 -3.37 14.21 14.53
N VAL A 102 -2.56 14.61 13.54
CA VAL A 102 -2.90 15.61 12.53
C VAL A 102 -3.49 14.94 11.28
N GLY A 103 -2.95 13.78 10.91
CA GLY A 103 -3.39 12.95 9.80
C GLY A 103 -2.98 11.49 9.97
N ASN A 104 -3.49 10.60 9.13
CA ASN A 104 -3.10 9.19 9.09
C ASN A 104 -2.67 8.82 7.67
N CYS A 105 -1.46 8.30 7.52
CA CYS A 105 -0.87 7.94 6.24
C CYS A 105 -0.94 6.44 6.01
N ALA A 106 -1.58 6.04 4.92
CA ALA A 106 -1.48 4.69 4.37
C ALA A 106 -0.25 4.61 3.44
N ALA A 107 0.58 3.58 3.57
CA ALA A 107 1.84 3.50 2.83
C ALA A 107 2.00 2.18 2.06
N THR A 108 2.31 2.30 0.78
CA THR A 108 2.50 1.20 -0.18
C THR A 108 3.88 1.29 -0.82
N PRO A 109 4.38 0.24 -1.52
CA PRO A 109 5.71 0.26 -2.14
C PRO A 109 5.98 1.36 -3.16
N LYS A 110 4.95 2.06 -3.68
CA LYS A 110 5.06 3.16 -4.65
C LYS A 110 4.36 4.47 -4.23
N GLU A 111 3.59 4.48 -3.16
CA GLU A 111 2.72 5.61 -2.81
C GLU A 111 2.46 5.70 -1.31
N ILE A 112 2.51 6.92 -0.76
CA ILE A 112 2.03 7.28 0.58
C ILE A 112 0.83 8.23 0.41
N VAL A 113 -0.31 7.92 1.04
CA VAL A 113 -1.51 8.77 1.04
C VAL A 113 -1.87 9.15 2.47
N CYS A 114 -1.78 10.43 2.80
CA CYS A 114 -2.06 10.98 4.12
C CYS A 114 -3.45 11.64 4.14
N THR A 115 -4.32 11.14 5.02
CA THR A 115 -5.68 11.64 5.25
C THR A 115 -5.71 12.52 6.49
N LEU A 116 -6.18 13.76 6.36
CA LEU A 116 -6.25 14.75 7.43
C LEU A 116 -7.37 14.44 8.44
N THR A 117 -7.16 14.84 9.69
CA THR A 117 -8.15 14.75 10.79
C THR A 117 -8.88 16.08 10.99
N ASP A 118 -9.78 16.13 11.97
CA ASP A 118 -10.42 17.35 12.48
C ASP A 118 -9.45 18.38 13.09
N PHE A 119 -8.17 18.03 13.26
CA PHE A 119 -7.10 18.97 13.63
C PHE A 119 -7.08 20.20 12.70
N VAL A 120 -7.24 20.03 11.39
CA VAL A 120 -7.16 21.13 10.41
C VAL A 120 -8.39 22.07 10.44
N GLU A 121 -9.47 21.68 11.12
CA GLU A 121 -10.65 22.54 11.29
C GLU A 121 -10.52 23.49 12.50
N SER A 122 -9.43 23.34 13.27
CA SER A 122 -9.18 24.10 14.51
C SER A 122 -7.82 24.80 14.56
N HIS A 123 -6.98 24.65 13.52
CA HIS A 123 -5.64 25.25 13.42
C HIS A 123 -5.42 25.87 12.04
N ASP A 124 -4.77 27.04 12.02
CA ASP A 124 -4.18 27.66 10.83
C ASP A 124 -2.77 27.09 10.58
N ASN A 125 -2.16 27.40 9.43
CA ASN A 125 -0.76 27.08 9.10
C ASN A 125 -0.35 25.61 9.34
N VAL A 126 -1.17 24.66 8.88
CA VAL A 126 -0.93 23.23 9.14
C VAL A 126 0.15 22.68 8.20
N GLU A 127 1.29 22.29 8.77
CA GLU A 127 2.48 21.80 8.06
C GLU A 127 3.22 20.71 8.85
N GLY A 128 4.18 20.04 8.21
CA GLY A 128 5.04 19.04 8.87
C GLY A 128 6.00 18.32 7.93
N THR A 129 6.54 17.21 8.41
CA THR A 129 7.53 16.39 7.71
C THR A 129 7.09 14.93 7.65
N LEU A 130 7.13 14.31 6.47
CA LEU A 130 7.16 12.85 6.31
C LEU A 130 8.61 12.38 6.34
N TRP A 131 8.90 11.26 6.98
CA TRP A 131 10.20 10.60 6.93
C TRP A 131 10.04 9.09 6.73
N PHE A 132 10.82 8.51 5.82
CA PHE A 132 10.76 7.08 5.51
C PHE A 132 12.04 6.63 4.82
N THR A 133 12.41 5.36 4.96
CA THR A 133 13.45 4.76 4.12
C THR A 133 12.85 4.29 2.79
N ALA A 134 13.59 4.48 1.71
CA ALA A 134 13.35 3.91 0.40
C ALA A 134 14.52 3.03 -0.04
N ARG A 135 14.33 2.20 -1.06
CA ARG A 135 15.37 1.33 -1.64
C ARG A 135 15.36 1.42 -3.16
N ALA A 136 16.53 1.52 -3.77
CA ALA A 136 16.64 1.43 -5.22
C ALA A 136 16.64 -0.05 -5.65
N THR A 137 15.59 -0.54 -6.31
CA THR A 137 15.48 -1.96 -6.71
C THR A 137 16.06 -2.25 -8.09
N LYS A 138 16.47 -1.22 -8.86
CA LYS A 138 16.97 -1.35 -10.23
C LYS A 138 18.05 -0.31 -10.56
N ALA A 139 18.98 -0.69 -11.44
CA ALA A 139 19.98 0.22 -12.00
C ALA A 139 19.34 1.38 -12.78
N TYR A 140 19.98 2.56 -12.73
CA TYR A 140 19.48 3.79 -13.35
C TYR A 140 20.61 4.83 -13.49
N ASP A 141 20.85 5.33 -14.71
CA ASP A 141 22.00 6.22 -15.01
C ASP A 141 21.76 7.71 -14.66
N GLY A 142 20.54 8.10 -14.30
CA GLY A 142 20.18 9.48 -13.98
C GLY A 142 20.47 9.86 -12.52
N SER A 143 20.92 11.09 -12.26
CA SER A 143 21.18 11.57 -10.88
C SER A 143 19.94 12.04 -10.13
N GLU A 144 18.78 12.11 -10.79
CA GLU A 144 17.53 12.63 -10.23
C GLU A 144 16.32 11.83 -10.70
N THR A 145 15.21 11.95 -9.99
CA THR A 145 13.92 11.35 -10.32
C THR A 145 12.80 12.38 -10.09
N VAL A 146 11.65 12.20 -10.72
CA VAL A 146 10.45 13.03 -10.49
C VAL A 146 9.40 12.16 -9.86
N TRP A 147 8.95 12.54 -8.66
CA TRP A 147 7.75 11.97 -8.00
C TRP A 147 6.61 13.00 -8.09
N THR A 148 5.39 12.63 -7.73
CA THR A 148 4.24 13.56 -7.76
C THR A 148 3.53 13.69 -6.43
N SER A 149 2.96 14.88 -6.19
CA SER A 149 2.02 15.15 -5.11
C SER A 149 0.71 15.65 -5.72
N GLY A 150 -0.22 14.72 -5.96
CA GLY A 150 -1.35 14.94 -6.88
C GLY A 150 -0.82 15.30 -8.28
N ASP A 151 -1.29 16.42 -8.82
CA ASP A 151 -0.85 16.96 -10.12
C ASP A 151 0.51 17.69 -10.11
N HIS A 152 1.16 17.82 -8.95
CA HIS A 152 2.42 18.57 -8.82
C HIS A 152 3.65 17.66 -8.94
N GLU A 153 4.56 17.95 -9.88
CA GLU A 153 5.85 17.26 -10.02
C GLU A 153 6.88 17.77 -9.01
N VAL A 154 7.58 16.84 -8.35
CA VAL A 154 8.62 17.11 -7.36
C VAL A 154 9.92 16.42 -7.79
N THR A 155 10.93 17.21 -8.19
CA THR A 155 12.26 16.69 -8.57
C THR A 155 13.08 16.34 -7.34
N ILE A 156 13.64 15.13 -7.32
CA ILE A 156 14.37 14.53 -6.21
C ILE A 156 15.76 14.14 -6.69
N GLN A 157 16.79 14.69 -6.05
CA GLN A 157 18.17 14.24 -6.27
C GLN A 157 18.42 12.90 -5.57
N LEU A 158 19.09 11.97 -6.26
CA LEU A 158 19.49 10.69 -5.68
C LEU A 158 20.84 10.82 -4.93
N PRO A 159 21.00 10.21 -3.75
CA PRO A 159 22.23 10.32 -2.96
C PRO A 159 23.51 9.94 -3.72
N GLY A 160 24.58 10.70 -3.47
CA GLY A 160 25.93 10.36 -3.90
C GLY A 160 26.30 10.67 -5.37
N SER A 161 25.32 11.13 -6.17
CA SER A 161 25.42 11.50 -7.59
C SER A 161 25.75 10.34 -8.56
N GLY A 162 25.20 10.41 -9.78
CA GLY A 162 25.38 9.37 -10.80
C GLY A 162 24.40 8.19 -10.72
N GLY A 163 23.31 8.32 -9.97
CA GLY A 163 22.18 7.38 -10.03
C GLY A 163 22.35 6.10 -9.22
N VAL A 164 21.97 4.97 -9.80
CA VAL A 164 21.97 3.63 -9.19
C VAL A 164 22.79 2.67 -10.04
N ILE A 165 23.93 2.23 -9.51
CA ILE A 165 24.74 1.15 -10.07
C ILE A 165 24.02 -0.19 -9.83
N GLY A 166 23.83 -0.99 -10.88
CA GLY A 166 23.39 -2.37 -10.75
C GLY A 166 24.40 -3.18 -9.92
N GLU A 167 23.92 -3.87 -8.88
CA GLU A 167 24.75 -4.72 -8.03
C GLU A 167 24.48 -6.19 -8.38
N PRO A 168 25.27 -6.79 -9.31
CA PRO A 168 25.10 -8.18 -9.69
C PRO A 168 25.45 -9.09 -8.51
N TRP A 169 24.71 -10.19 -8.37
CA TRP A 169 25.01 -11.26 -7.42
C TRP A 169 25.47 -12.51 -8.18
N PRO A 170 26.70 -12.50 -8.75
CA PRO A 170 27.23 -13.64 -9.50
C PRO A 170 27.35 -14.87 -8.59
N ARG A 171 27.43 -16.06 -9.20
CA ARG A 171 27.50 -17.31 -8.45
C ARG A 171 28.67 -17.29 -7.45
N PRO A 172 28.43 -17.54 -6.16
CA PRO A 172 29.49 -17.59 -5.16
C PRO A 172 30.47 -18.74 -5.43
N THR A 173 31.76 -18.48 -5.24
CA THR A 173 32.83 -19.50 -5.20
C THR A 173 33.19 -19.93 -3.79
N GLU A 174 32.83 -19.12 -2.80
CA GLU A 174 32.98 -19.30 -1.35
C GLU A 174 31.62 -18.98 -0.70
N PRO A 175 31.31 -19.45 0.51
CA PRO A 175 30.06 -19.10 1.19
C PRO A 175 29.84 -17.58 1.25
N GLN A 176 28.58 -17.16 1.13
CA GLN A 176 28.17 -15.76 1.23
C GLN A 176 26.91 -15.61 2.08
N LYS A 177 26.76 -14.46 2.74
CA LYS A 177 25.60 -14.14 3.56
C LYS A 177 25.12 -12.72 3.30
N ALA A 178 23.85 -12.60 2.95
CA ALA A 178 23.14 -11.34 2.78
C ALA A 178 21.95 -11.26 3.75
N GLY A 179 21.51 -10.05 4.06
CA GLY A 179 20.30 -9.82 4.84
C GLY A 179 19.79 -8.41 4.66
N TRP A 180 18.48 -8.24 4.81
CA TRP A 180 17.81 -6.95 4.72
C TRP A 180 16.50 -6.97 5.49
N GLN A 181 16.06 -5.80 5.94
CA GLN A 181 14.69 -5.61 6.36
C GLN A 181 13.77 -5.63 5.13
N VAL A 182 12.65 -6.35 5.24
CA VAL A 182 11.57 -6.32 4.26
C VAL A 182 10.83 -5.00 4.46
N LEU A 183 10.75 -4.19 3.40
CA LEU A 183 10.16 -2.85 3.48
C LEU A 183 8.62 -2.89 3.47
N GLU A 184 8.03 -4.00 3.02
CA GLU A 184 6.61 -4.32 3.19
C GLU A 184 6.36 -4.85 4.61
N ASN A 185 5.33 -4.33 5.30
CA ASN A 185 5.00 -4.59 6.70
C ASN A 185 6.07 -4.13 7.72
N GLY A 186 7.35 -4.08 7.32
CA GLY A 186 8.42 -3.40 8.06
C GLY A 186 8.94 -4.14 9.30
N ASP A 187 8.25 -5.16 9.81
CA ASP A 187 8.69 -5.92 10.99
C ASP A 187 9.37 -7.27 10.66
N LEU A 188 9.48 -7.64 9.39
CA LEU A 188 10.26 -8.81 8.93
C LEU A 188 11.69 -8.45 8.49
N VAL A 189 12.64 -9.31 8.83
CA VAL A 189 14.01 -9.31 8.28
C VAL A 189 14.21 -10.61 7.52
N GLU A 190 14.65 -10.54 6.27
CA GLU A 190 15.03 -11.72 5.48
C GLU A 190 16.56 -11.86 5.46
N TYR A 191 17.03 -13.10 5.60
CA TYR A 191 18.43 -13.48 5.47
C TYR A 191 18.56 -14.58 4.42
N ARG A 192 19.68 -14.55 3.69
CA ARG A 192 20.07 -15.60 2.75
C ARG A 192 21.52 -16.00 2.95
N ILE A 193 21.79 -17.29 3.04
CA ILE A 193 23.14 -17.88 3.06
C ILE A 193 23.29 -18.71 1.79
N ALA A 194 24.22 -18.32 0.92
CA ALA A 194 24.54 -19.06 -0.30
C ALA A 194 25.83 -19.87 -0.07
N VAL A 195 25.77 -21.18 -0.31
CA VAL A 195 26.83 -22.14 -0.01
C VAL A 195 27.14 -22.95 -1.28
N PRO A 196 28.34 -22.81 -1.88
CA PRO A 196 28.71 -23.61 -3.05
C PRO A 196 28.78 -25.10 -2.70
N ALA A 197 28.39 -25.97 -3.63
CA ALA A 197 28.33 -27.43 -3.38
C ALA A 197 29.66 -28.06 -2.95
N SER A 198 30.81 -27.43 -3.23
CA SER A 198 32.13 -27.84 -2.75
C SER A 198 32.27 -27.85 -1.23
N TYR A 199 31.42 -27.10 -0.51
CA TYR A 199 31.38 -27.05 0.96
C TYR A 199 30.35 -28.01 1.56
N ILE A 200 29.54 -28.72 0.76
CA ILE A 200 28.45 -29.57 1.26
C ILE A 200 28.76 -31.05 1.00
N GLN A 201 28.94 -31.77 2.10
CA GLN A 201 29.07 -33.21 2.19
C GLN A 201 27.91 -33.76 3.04
N ALA A 202 27.68 -35.08 2.98
CA ALA A 202 26.69 -35.71 3.86
C ALA A 202 27.11 -35.52 5.33
N GLY A 203 26.29 -34.81 6.10
CA GLY A 203 26.57 -34.41 7.48
C GLY A 203 27.14 -32.99 7.67
N THR A 204 27.38 -32.22 6.61
CA THR A 204 27.81 -30.80 6.72
C THR A 204 26.80 -29.99 7.54
N ARG A 205 27.31 -29.12 8.41
CA ARG A 205 26.52 -28.28 9.32
C ARG A 205 26.72 -26.81 9.02
N VAL A 206 25.67 -26.13 8.56
CA VAL A 206 25.62 -24.66 8.49
C VAL A 206 24.94 -24.17 9.75
N THR A 207 25.69 -23.52 10.65
CA THR A 207 25.17 -23.00 11.93
C THR A 207 25.03 -21.49 11.85
N ASP A 208 23.83 -20.98 12.08
CA ASP A 208 23.52 -19.55 12.07
C ASP A 208 23.38 -19.04 13.51
N GLN A 209 24.00 -17.90 13.83
CA GLN A 209 23.80 -17.18 15.08
C GLN A 209 23.30 -15.77 14.79
N TYR A 210 22.10 -15.48 15.30
CA TYR A 210 21.36 -14.25 15.06
C TYR A 210 21.25 -13.41 16.34
N ASP A 211 21.01 -12.11 16.16
CA ASP A 211 20.89 -11.17 17.27
C ASP A 211 19.71 -11.53 18.19
N SER A 212 19.94 -11.46 19.51
CA SER A 212 18.96 -11.85 20.53
C SER A 212 17.67 -11.02 20.57
N ARG A 213 17.64 -9.89 19.85
CA ARG A 213 16.47 -9.03 19.69
C ARG A 213 15.54 -9.48 18.54
N LEU A 214 15.99 -10.43 17.71
CA LEU A 214 15.21 -11.04 16.63
C LEU A 214 14.61 -12.39 17.08
N LYS A 215 13.42 -12.73 16.56
CA LYS A 215 12.81 -14.06 16.74
C LYS A 215 12.85 -14.82 15.42
N PHE A 216 13.35 -16.05 15.44
CA PHE A 216 13.34 -16.93 14.27
C PHE A 216 11.92 -17.35 13.90
N LEU A 217 11.63 -17.49 12.59
CA LEU A 217 10.34 -17.91 12.07
C LEU A 217 10.49 -19.23 11.27
N PRO A 218 10.36 -20.41 11.92
CA PRO A 218 10.53 -21.71 11.27
C PRO A 218 9.61 -21.95 10.08
N ASP A 219 8.40 -21.36 10.08
CA ASP A 219 7.42 -21.50 8.99
C ASP A 219 7.77 -20.65 7.75
N GLU A 220 8.69 -19.68 7.88
CA GLU A 220 9.26 -18.89 6.76
C GLU A 220 10.70 -19.31 6.43
N PHE A 221 11.06 -20.57 6.70
CA PHE A 221 12.37 -21.17 6.41
C PHE A 221 12.33 -22.06 5.16
N ASN A 222 13.32 -21.93 4.27
CA ASN A 222 13.50 -22.74 3.06
C ASN A 222 14.98 -23.04 2.79
N VAL A 223 15.27 -24.21 2.21
CA VAL A 223 16.58 -24.48 1.59
C VAL A 223 16.33 -24.92 0.17
N ALA A 224 17.11 -24.40 -0.78
CA ALA A 224 17.03 -24.77 -2.18
C ALA A 224 18.40 -25.09 -2.80
N GLU A 225 18.37 -25.87 -3.86
CA GLU A 225 19.48 -26.29 -4.70
C GLU A 225 19.35 -25.62 -6.08
N PHE A 226 20.38 -24.90 -6.50
CA PHE A 226 20.44 -24.26 -7.82
C PHE A 226 21.61 -24.86 -8.62
N PRO A 227 21.36 -25.67 -9.66
CA PRO A 227 22.43 -26.25 -10.49
C PRO A 227 23.21 -25.19 -11.29
N GLU A 228 24.26 -25.61 -12.00
CA GLU A 228 25.19 -24.73 -12.75
C GLU A 228 24.52 -23.83 -13.83
N GLY A 229 23.27 -24.08 -14.21
CA GLY A 229 22.46 -23.18 -15.05
C GLY A 229 21.52 -22.22 -14.28
N ALA A 230 21.17 -22.53 -13.03
CA ALA A 230 20.08 -21.89 -12.28
C ALA A 230 20.52 -20.71 -11.41
N TRP A 231 21.60 -20.02 -11.79
CA TRP A 231 22.09 -18.84 -11.10
C TRP A 231 22.77 -17.93 -12.11
N ASN A 232 22.19 -16.76 -12.36
CA ASN A 232 22.59 -15.80 -13.37
C ASN A 232 23.27 -14.57 -12.71
N GLU A 233 23.56 -13.51 -13.48
CA GLU A 233 24.25 -12.32 -12.96
C GLU A 233 23.45 -11.55 -11.89
N SER A 234 22.12 -11.71 -11.87
CA SER A 234 21.21 -11.12 -10.88
C SER A 234 20.97 -12.01 -9.65
N GLY A 235 21.56 -13.21 -9.59
CA GLY A 235 21.42 -14.15 -8.47
C GLY A 235 20.73 -15.48 -8.83
N PRO A 236 20.11 -16.17 -7.84
CA PRO A 236 19.45 -17.44 -8.03
C PRO A 236 18.20 -17.33 -8.92
N ASP A 237 18.05 -18.29 -9.84
CA ASP A 237 17.00 -18.30 -10.86
C ASP A 237 16.15 -19.57 -10.71
N TRP A 238 14.89 -19.40 -10.31
CA TRP A 238 13.96 -20.50 -10.08
C TRP A 238 13.46 -21.12 -11.39
N GLU A 239 13.23 -20.32 -12.43
CA GLU A 239 12.72 -20.79 -13.71
C GLU A 239 13.80 -21.58 -14.48
N ALA A 240 15.08 -21.20 -14.31
CA ALA A 240 16.23 -21.93 -14.82
C ALA A 240 16.57 -23.24 -14.05
N GLY A 241 15.72 -23.67 -13.10
CA GLY A 241 15.77 -25.02 -12.51
C GLY A 241 16.15 -25.08 -11.03
N GLY A 242 15.86 -24.04 -10.24
CA GLY A 242 15.98 -24.09 -8.78
C GLY A 242 15.01 -25.08 -8.13
N ARG A 243 15.48 -25.92 -7.20
CA ARG A 243 14.69 -26.93 -6.47
C ARG A 243 14.68 -26.63 -4.97
N SER A 244 13.52 -26.46 -4.35
CA SER A 244 13.40 -26.55 -2.88
C SER A 244 13.67 -27.98 -2.41
N LEU A 245 14.41 -28.08 -1.30
CA LEU A 245 14.80 -29.32 -0.64
C LEU A 245 13.78 -29.70 0.45
N GLU A 246 13.57 -30.99 0.68
CA GLU A 246 12.56 -31.49 1.61
C GLU A 246 13.12 -31.65 3.05
N PRO A 247 12.50 -31.01 4.07
CA PRO A 247 12.91 -31.14 5.46
C PRO A 247 12.81 -32.58 5.97
N ASN A 248 13.84 -33.04 6.67
CA ASN A 248 14.05 -34.40 7.16
C ASN A 248 14.29 -35.46 6.07
N VAL A 249 14.49 -35.04 4.81
CA VAL A 249 14.87 -35.92 3.68
C VAL A 249 16.20 -35.47 3.07
N ASP A 250 16.29 -34.21 2.64
CA ASP A 250 17.51 -33.62 2.06
C ASP A 250 18.37 -32.92 3.13
N TYR A 251 17.75 -32.37 4.18
CA TYR A 251 18.42 -31.72 5.31
C TYR A 251 17.60 -31.83 6.60
N VAL A 252 18.22 -31.60 7.75
CA VAL A 252 17.55 -31.45 9.06
C VAL A 252 17.82 -30.04 9.60
N LEU A 253 16.76 -29.29 9.90
CA LEU A 253 16.83 -28.05 10.67
C LEU A 253 16.77 -28.39 12.17
N THR A 254 17.53 -27.67 12.99
CA THR A 254 17.49 -27.79 14.45
C THR A 254 17.74 -26.42 15.07
N GLU A 255 16.77 -25.88 15.80
CA GLU A 255 16.96 -24.69 16.62
C GLU A 255 17.93 -24.99 17.78
N GLY A 256 18.84 -24.06 18.05
CA GLY A 256 19.88 -24.18 19.06
C GLY A 256 19.66 -23.24 20.26
N PRO A 257 20.51 -23.35 21.30
CA PRO A 257 20.56 -22.35 22.36
C PRO A 257 21.09 -21.00 21.83
N ASP A 258 21.03 -19.97 22.66
CA ASP A 258 21.76 -18.70 22.47
C ASP A 258 21.56 -18.06 21.08
N ASN A 259 20.28 -18.02 20.66
CA ASN A 259 19.81 -17.41 19.41
C ASN A 259 20.51 -17.98 18.17
N SER A 260 20.43 -19.30 18.00
CA SER A 260 21.02 -20.01 16.87
C SER A 260 20.10 -21.05 16.23
N PHE A 261 20.44 -21.50 15.02
CA PHE A 261 19.94 -22.74 14.43
C PHE A 261 21.06 -23.45 13.65
N THR A 262 20.87 -24.74 13.35
CA THR A 262 21.75 -25.47 12.42
C THR A 262 20.95 -26.18 11.33
N VAL A 263 21.41 -26.04 10.09
CA VAL A 263 21.03 -26.88 8.95
C VAL A 263 22.07 -27.98 8.83
N THR A 264 21.66 -29.25 8.94
CA THR A 264 22.52 -30.41 8.70
C THR A 264 22.11 -31.07 7.39
N PHE A 265 22.96 -31.03 6.37
CA PHE A 265 22.66 -31.64 5.07
C PHE A 265 22.76 -33.17 5.15
N ALA A 266 21.76 -33.88 4.61
CA ALA A 266 21.74 -35.35 4.64
C ALA A 266 22.61 -35.97 3.53
N ASN A 267 22.71 -35.27 2.39
CA ASN A 267 23.41 -35.72 1.19
C ASN A 267 24.63 -34.81 0.88
N ALA A 268 25.56 -35.31 0.07
CA ALA A 268 26.62 -34.48 -0.49
C ALA A 268 26.09 -33.61 -1.64
N GLY A 269 26.71 -32.45 -1.85
CA GLY A 269 26.26 -31.45 -2.81
C GLY A 269 26.38 -31.91 -4.27
N LEU A 270 25.38 -31.55 -5.08
CA LEU A 270 25.39 -31.71 -6.53
C LEU A 270 26.54 -30.88 -7.13
N ALA A 271 27.44 -31.53 -7.86
CA ALA A 271 28.60 -30.85 -8.44
C ALA A 271 28.18 -29.67 -9.34
N GLY A 272 28.81 -28.50 -9.13
CA GLY A 272 28.49 -27.25 -9.83
C GLY A 272 27.29 -26.47 -9.28
N ALA A 273 26.52 -27.04 -8.33
CA ALA A 273 25.37 -26.37 -7.73
C ALA A 273 25.77 -25.34 -6.64
N THR A 274 24.84 -24.46 -6.33
CA THR A 274 24.85 -23.58 -5.16
C THR A 274 23.60 -23.84 -4.32
N TYR A 275 23.77 -24.01 -3.02
CA TYR A 275 22.68 -24.18 -2.08
C TYR A 275 22.35 -22.84 -1.43
N LEU A 276 21.05 -22.55 -1.29
CA LEU A 276 20.55 -21.30 -0.73
C LEU A 276 19.67 -21.59 0.47
N ILE A 277 20.14 -21.24 1.66
CA ILE A 277 19.33 -21.23 2.89
C ILE A 277 18.68 -19.85 2.98
N GLN A 278 17.36 -19.80 3.01
CA GLN A 278 16.56 -18.57 3.10
C GLN A 278 15.66 -18.65 4.33
N TYR A 279 15.58 -17.57 5.09
CA TYR A 279 14.76 -17.55 6.29
C TYR A 279 14.44 -16.12 6.71
N ARG A 280 13.40 -15.98 7.54
CA ARG A 280 12.96 -14.70 8.06
C ARG A 280 12.93 -14.67 9.58
N MET A 281 13.01 -13.44 10.08
CA MET A 281 13.00 -13.11 11.49
C MET A 281 11.95 -12.04 11.77
N ASP A 282 11.23 -12.19 12.87
CA ASP A 282 10.42 -11.12 13.44
C ASP A 282 11.30 -10.14 14.22
N SER A 283 11.14 -8.85 13.91
CA SER A 283 11.80 -7.69 14.51
C SER A 283 10.82 -6.72 15.19
N THR A 284 9.59 -7.15 15.46
CA THR A 284 8.56 -6.38 16.17
C THR A 284 9.08 -5.91 17.53
N GLY A 285 9.09 -4.60 17.75
CA GLY A 285 9.57 -3.97 18.99
C GLY A 285 11.08 -3.72 19.04
N VAL A 286 11.84 -4.07 17.98
CA VAL A 286 13.24 -3.62 17.84
C VAL A 286 13.26 -2.12 17.54
N PRO A 287 13.99 -1.28 18.31
CA PRO A 287 14.00 0.16 18.08
C PRO A 287 14.56 0.56 16.72
N VAL A 288 13.96 1.57 16.08
CA VAL A 288 14.45 2.17 14.83
C VAL A 288 15.88 2.68 15.00
N GLY A 289 16.70 2.54 13.96
CA GLY A 289 18.13 2.84 13.98
C GLY A 289 19.01 1.73 14.58
N THR A 290 18.43 0.69 15.18
CA THR A 290 19.20 -0.44 15.72
C THR A 290 19.92 -1.21 14.61
N GLU A 291 21.23 -1.32 14.68
CA GLU A 291 21.97 -2.37 13.98
C GLU A 291 21.90 -3.70 14.74
N PHE A 292 21.71 -4.79 14.00
CA PHE A 292 21.89 -6.17 14.46
C PHE A 292 22.74 -6.98 13.48
N SER A 293 23.57 -7.85 14.04
CA SER A 293 24.51 -8.70 13.29
C SER A 293 23.94 -10.12 13.19
N ASN A 294 24.25 -10.81 12.09
CA ASN A 294 23.97 -12.23 11.96
C ASN A 294 25.16 -12.92 11.26
N THR A 295 25.63 -14.04 11.82
CA THR A 295 26.82 -14.77 11.38
C THR A 295 26.47 -16.24 11.14
N ALA A 296 26.82 -16.77 9.96
CA ALA A 296 26.73 -18.20 9.67
C ALA A 296 28.14 -18.83 9.58
N GLY A 297 28.34 -19.94 10.26
CA GLY A 297 29.52 -20.79 10.17
C GLY A 297 29.27 -22.04 9.31
N ILE A 298 30.21 -22.32 8.40
CA ILE A 298 30.24 -23.48 7.51
C ILE A 298 31.65 -24.09 7.59
N ASP A 299 31.80 -25.17 8.36
CA ASP A 299 33.10 -25.73 8.75
C ASP A 299 34.05 -24.65 9.31
N ASP A 300 35.18 -24.35 8.65
CA ASP A 300 36.15 -23.31 9.06
C ASP A 300 35.82 -21.90 8.51
N VAL A 301 34.70 -21.71 7.78
CA VAL A 301 34.32 -20.42 7.15
C VAL A 301 33.19 -19.74 7.93
N GLU A 302 33.44 -18.51 8.39
CA GLU A 302 32.40 -17.63 8.97
C GLU A 302 32.03 -16.50 8.00
N VAL A 303 30.73 -16.32 7.77
CA VAL A 303 30.17 -15.23 6.94
C VAL A 303 29.19 -14.40 7.76
N THR A 304 29.46 -13.10 7.87
CA THR A 304 28.69 -12.17 8.70
C THR A 304 28.04 -11.09 7.85
N THR A 305 26.79 -10.76 8.16
CA THR A 305 26.07 -9.62 7.58
C THR A 305 25.43 -8.77 8.67
N ARG A 306 25.08 -7.53 8.35
CA ARG A 306 24.45 -6.57 9.27
C ARG A 306 23.21 -5.96 8.64
N VAL A 307 22.19 -5.75 9.45
CA VAL A 307 20.95 -5.09 9.05
C VAL A 307 20.64 -3.99 10.07
N ARG A 308 20.23 -2.82 9.59
CA ARG A 308 19.77 -1.69 10.40
C ARG A 308 18.25 -1.63 10.34
N LYS A 309 17.60 -1.57 11.51
CA LYS A 309 16.16 -1.32 11.63
C LYS A 309 15.83 0.07 11.09
N VAL A 310 15.00 0.12 10.07
CA VAL A 310 14.39 1.33 9.49
C VAL A 310 12.87 1.31 9.71
N ASP A 311 12.22 2.44 9.47
CA ASP A 311 10.77 2.61 9.65
C ASP A 311 10.25 3.77 8.78
N ALA A 312 8.95 4.05 8.86
CA ALA A 312 8.33 5.26 8.32
C ALA A 312 7.53 6.01 9.39
N GLY A 313 7.32 7.30 9.18
CA GLY A 313 6.56 8.16 10.07
C GLY A 313 6.41 9.58 9.55
N GLY A 314 5.81 10.42 10.38
CA GLY A 314 5.78 11.84 10.12
C GLY A 314 5.29 12.66 11.31
N ASP A 315 5.59 13.95 11.25
CA ASP A 315 5.13 14.96 12.19
C ASP A 315 4.13 15.92 11.52
N GLY A 316 3.46 16.71 12.35
CA GLY A 316 2.61 17.81 11.93
C GLY A 316 2.44 18.83 13.05
N SER A 317 2.19 20.09 12.69
CA SER A 317 1.93 21.20 13.59
C SER A 317 0.84 22.10 13.00
N GLY A 318 0.41 23.10 13.76
CA GLY A 318 -0.53 24.14 13.31
C GLY A 318 -0.70 25.19 14.40
N ASP A 319 -0.97 26.44 14.00
CA ASP A 319 -1.21 27.54 14.91
C ASP A 319 -2.68 27.56 15.36
N LEU A 320 -2.95 27.79 16.65
CA LEU A 320 -4.32 28.09 17.07
C LEU A 320 -4.74 29.46 16.52
N PRO A 321 -5.95 29.59 15.94
CA PRO A 321 -6.41 30.84 15.35
C PRO A 321 -6.44 31.97 16.39
N PRO A 322 -6.13 33.22 16.00
CA PRO A 322 -5.98 34.32 16.94
C PRO A 322 -7.27 34.56 17.73
N THR A 323 -7.21 34.35 19.04
CA THR A 323 -8.34 34.59 19.94
C THR A 323 -8.84 36.02 19.75
N PRO A 324 -10.12 36.26 19.43
CA PRO A 324 -10.61 37.59 19.12
C PRO A 324 -10.53 38.48 20.36
N THR A 325 -9.58 39.41 20.37
CA THR A 325 -9.46 40.43 21.41
C THR A 325 -10.81 41.14 21.53
N PRO A 326 -11.44 41.21 22.72
CA PRO A 326 -12.72 41.86 22.87
C PRO A 326 -12.57 43.34 22.52
N SER A 327 -13.15 43.75 21.40
CA SER A 327 -13.18 45.14 20.98
C SER A 327 -13.89 45.95 22.06
N GLU A 328 -13.20 46.93 22.66
CA GLU A 328 -13.80 47.78 23.68
C GLU A 328 -15.02 48.48 23.08
N THR A 329 -16.20 48.04 23.50
CA THR A 329 -17.46 48.64 23.06
C THR A 329 -17.44 50.09 23.52
N PRO A 330 -17.51 51.09 22.62
CA PRO A 330 -17.31 52.48 22.99
C PRO A 330 -18.34 52.88 24.04
N THR A 331 -17.87 53.16 25.26
CA THR A 331 -18.72 53.55 26.38
C THR A 331 -19.59 54.72 25.93
N PRO A 332 -20.94 54.60 25.96
CA PRO A 332 -21.81 55.59 25.36
C PRO A 332 -21.69 56.91 26.11
N THR A 333 -21.09 57.91 25.46
CA THR A 333 -20.98 59.27 26.00
C THR A 333 -22.39 59.76 26.36
N PRO A 334 -22.65 60.18 27.61
CA PRO A 334 -23.98 60.61 28.01
C PRO A 334 -24.41 61.81 27.19
N SER A 335 -25.56 61.69 26.52
CA SER A 335 -26.12 62.78 25.73
C SER A 335 -26.76 63.81 26.65
N GLU A 336 -26.18 65.02 26.68
CA GLU A 336 -26.73 66.21 27.36
C GLU A 336 -28.20 66.42 26.94
N THR A 337 -29.12 66.05 27.83
CA THR A 337 -30.56 66.18 27.55
C THR A 337 -30.97 67.63 27.80
N PRO A 338 -31.49 68.37 26.81
CA PRO A 338 -31.71 69.80 26.94
C PRO A 338 -32.79 70.11 27.97
N THR A 339 -32.40 70.81 29.04
CA THR A 339 -33.30 71.25 30.11
C THR A 339 -34.40 72.16 29.56
N PRO A 340 -35.69 71.84 29.77
CA PRO A 340 -36.78 72.65 29.24
C PRO A 340 -36.89 73.98 29.99
N THR A 341 -36.89 75.09 29.24
CA THR A 341 -37.10 76.44 29.79
C THR A 341 -38.50 76.58 30.39
N PRO A 342 -38.65 77.03 31.65
CA PRO A 342 -39.98 77.19 32.26
C PRO A 342 -40.76 78.33 31.60
N SER A 343 -42.07 78.10 31.39
CA SER A 343 -42.99 79.13 30.91
C SER A 343 -43.73 79.77 32.08
N GLU A 344 -43.60 81.10 32.21
CA GLU A 344 -44.37 81.93 33.14
C GLU A 344 -45.87 81.62 33.04
N THR A 345 -46.48 81.20 34.15
CA THR A 345 -47.91 80.88 34.26
C THR A 345 -48.50 81.66 35.45
N PRO A 346 -49.54 82.48 35.26
CA PRO A 346 -49.99 83.43 36.28
C PRO A 346 -50.61 82.77 37.51
N THR A 347 -50.32 83.36 38.68
CA THR A 347 -50.60 82.80 40.02
C THR A 347 -52.08 82.83 40.41
N PRO A 348 -52.71 81.69 40.78
CA PRO A 348 -53.99 81.68 41.47
C PRO A 348 -53.83 81.88 42.99
N THR A 349 -54.83 82.54 43.60
CA THR A 349 -54.90 82.92 45.02
C THR A 349 -54.98 81.68 45.95
N PRO A 350 -54.34 81.68 47.14
CA PRO A 350 -54.38 80.53 48.05
C PRO A 350 -55.76 80.27 48.64
N SER A 351 -56.08 78.99 48.84
CA SER A 351 -57.13 78.50 49.72
C SER A 351 -56.50 77.52 50.71
N GLU A 352 -56.63 77.77 52.01
CA GLU A 352 -56.03 76.89 53.02
C GLU A 352 -56.73 75.53 53.04
N THR A 353 -55.94 74.46 53.22
CA THR A 353 -56.39 73.09 53.40
C THR A 353 -55.38 72.42 54.35
N PRO A 354 -55.82 71.73 55.42
CA PRO A 354 -54.94 71.41 56.55
C PRO A 354 -53.87 70.35 56.24
N THR A 355 -52.72 70.51 56.91
CA THR A 355 -51.51 69.72 56.72
C THR A 355 -51.68 68.25 57.15
N PRO A 356 -51.46 67.26 56.26
CA PRO A 356 -51.19 65.89 56.68
C PRO A 356 -49.75 65.78 57.19
N THR A 357 -49.56 65.21 58.38
CA THR A 357 -48.22 64.91 58.91
C THR A 357 -47.51 63.87 58.04
N PRO A 358 -46.25 64.09 57.62
CA PRO A 358 -45.49 63.07 56.93
C PRO A 358 -45.21 61.89 57.87
N SER A 359 -45.45 60.67 57.39
CA SER A 359 -44.89 59.47 58.01
C SER A 359 -43.41 59.41 57.67
N GLU A 360 -42.55 59.08 58.65
CA GLU A 360 -41.12 58.90 58.36
C GLU A 360 -40.91 57.62 57.55
N THR A 361 -40.37 57.77 56.35
CA THR A 361 -39.84 56.66 55.55
C THR A 361 -38.40 56.41 56.01
N PRO A 362 -38.07 55.24 56.60
CA PRO A 362 -36.73 55.00 57.11
C PRO A 362 -35.71 54.96 55.98
N THR A 363 -34.65 55.75 56.10
CA THR A 363 -33.52 55.73 55.19
C THR A 363 -32.82 54.36 55.26
N PRO A 364 -32.60 53.66 54.14
CA PRO A 364 -31.83 52.42 54.17
C PRO A 364 -30.37 52.73 54.50
N THR A 365 -29.94 52.37 55.71
CA THR A 365 -28.51 52.33 56.04
C THR A 365 -27.80 51.35 55.11
N PRO A 366 -26.61 51.69 54.56
CA PRO A 366 -25.83 50.75 53.77
C PRO A 366 -25.47 49.55 54.65
N SER A 367 -25.70 48.34 54.15
CA SER A 367 -25.16 47.14 54.77
C SER A 367 -23.66 47.11 54.52
N GLU A 368 -22.87 46.97 55.59
CA GLU A 368 -21.47 46.56 55.49
C GLU A 368 -21.40 45.26 54.68
N THR A 369 -20.61 45.23 53.61
CA THR A 369 -20.35 44.01 52.84
C THR A 369 -19.34 43.17 53.63
N PRO A 370 -19.69 41.98 54.16
CA PRO A 370 -18.76 41.17 54.92
C PRO A 370 -17.63 40.71 54.01
N THR A 371 -16.39 41.08 54.35
CA THR A 371 -15.20 40.59 53.66
C THR A 371 -15.13 39.06 53.83
N PRO A 372 -15.06 38.26 52.75
CA PRO A 372 -15.06 36.81 52.88
C PRO A 372 -13.76 36.35 53.53
N THR A 373 -13.82 35.89 54.78
CA THR A 373 -12.76 35.10 55.39
C THR A 373 -12.54 33.84 54.54
N PRO A 374 -11.29 33.48 54.21
CA PRO A 374 -11.04 32.24 53.46
C PRO A 374 -11.51 31.04 54.29
N SER A 375 -12.47 30.28 53.76
CA SER A 375 -12.78 28.96 54.30
C SER A 375 -11.61 28.05 53.94
N GLU A 376 -11.03 27.36 54.92
CA GLU A 376 -10.09 26.28 54.60
C GLU A 376 -10.84 25.18 53.86
N THR A 377 -10.34 24.80 52.68
CA THR A 377 -10.89 23.72 51.88
C THR A 377 -10.58 22.40 52.57
N PRO A 378 -11.58 21.61 53.02
CA PRO A 378 -11.31 20.32 53.65
C PRO A 378 -10.68 19.38 52.62
N THR A 379 -9.48 18.89 52.93
CA THR A 379 -8.77 17.92 52.08
C THR A 379 -9.66 16.69 51.88
N PRO A 380 -10.01 16.28 50.64
CA PRO A 380 -10.89 15.16 50.43
C PRO A 380 -10.20 13.85 50.87
N THR A 381 -10.69 13.25 51.95
CA THR A 381 -10.37 11.86 52.26
C THR A 381 -10.83 10.97 51.11
N PRO A 382 -9.98 10.06 50.58
CA PRO A 382 -10.37 9.19 49.49
C PRO A 382 -11.53 8.29 49.94
N SER A 383 -12.68 8.45 49.31
CA SER A 383 -13.76 7.46 49.41
C SER A 383 -13.33 6.24 48.62
N GLU A 384 -13.34 5.06 49.23
CA GLU A 384 -13.15 3.82 48.47
C GLU A 384 -14.33 3.63 47.52
N THR A 385 -14.05 3.66 46.21
CA THR A 385 -15.04 3.39 45.18
C THR A 385 -15.43 1.91 45.26
N PRO A 386 -16.70 1.55 45.50
CA PRO A 386 -17.10 0.15 45.54
C PRO A 386 -16.87 -0.49 44.16
N THR A 387 -16.07 -1.54 44.11
CA THR A 387 -15.78 -2.27 42.86
C THR A 387 -17.07 -2.78 42.25
N PRO A 388 -17.40 -2.43 40.99
CA PRO A 388 -18.64 -2.89 40.38
C PRO A 388 -18.58 -4.41 40.17
N THR A 389 -19.43 -5.15 40.88
CA THR A 389 -19.71 -6.55 40.56
C THR A 389 -20.22 -6.63 39.11
N PRO A 390 -19.66 -7.50 38.25
CA PRO A 390 -20.11 -7.61 36.87
C PRO A 390 -21.57 -8.08 36.86
N SER A 391 -22.45 -7.28 36.27
CA SER A 391 -23.79 -7.74 35.89
C SER A 391 -23.63 -8.67 34.69
N GLU A 392 -24.14 -9.90 34.77
CA GLU A 392 -24.17 -10.78 33.60
C GLU A 392 -25.16 -10.23 32.57
N THR A 393 -24.63 -9.63 31.51
CA THR A 393 -25.41 -9.25 30.33
C THR A 393 -25.93 -10.53 29.68
N PRO A 394 -27.26 -10.72 29.53
CA PRO A 394 -27.80 -11.91 28.91
C PRO A 394 -27.35 -11.99 27.44
N THR A 395 -26.60 -13.03 27.10
CA THR A 395 -26.13 -13.27 25.74
C THR A 395 -27.32 -13.33 24.77
N PRO A 396 -27.40 -12.48 23.74
CA PRO A 396 -28.50 -12.55 22.78
C PRO A 396 -28.43 -13.88 22.03
N THR A 397 -29.45 -14.72 22.19
CA THR A 397 -29.64 -15.90 21.33
C THR A 397 -29.73 -15.43 19.87
N PRO A 398 -28.95 -16.00 18.94
CA PRO A 398 -29.03 -15.61 17.54
C PRO A 398 -30.43 -15.90 17.01
N SER A 399 -31.08 -14.88 16.45
CA SER A 399 -32.29 -15.09 15.66
C SER A 399 -31.88 -15.79 14.36
N GLU A 400 -32.49 -16.92 14.03
CA GLU A 400 -32.23 -17.58 12.76
C GLU A 400 -32.79 -16.73 11.61
N THR A 401 -31.90 -16.03 10.91
CA THR A 401 -32.21 -15.38 9.64
C THR A 401 -32.55 -16.47 8.62
N PRO A 402 -33.75 -16.47 8.03
CA PRO A 402 -34.13 -17.53 7.09
C PRO A 402 -33.24 -17.46 5.84
N THR A 403 -32.43 -18.50 5.65
CA THR A 403 -31.59 -18.65 4.46
C THR A 403 -32.44 -18.58 3.20
N PRO A 404 -32.17 -17.68 2.24
CA PRO A 404 -32.94 -17.63 1.00
C PRO A 404 -32.72 -18.93 0.24
N THR A 405 -33.81 -19.67 -0.02
CA THR A 405 -33.78 -20.82 -0.93
C THR A 405 -33.29 -20.36 -2.31
N PRO A 406 -32.25 -20.99 -2.89
CA PRO A 406 -31.79 -20.60 -4.22
C PRO A 406 -32.93 -20.82 -5.23
N SER A 407 -33.16 -19.80 -6.08
CA SER A 407 -34.05 -19.98 -7.22
C SER A 407 -33.34 -20.84 -8.26
N GLU A 408 -34.00 -21.91 -8.71
CA GLU A 408 -33.55 -22.74 -9.84
C GLU A 408 -33.48 -21.87 -11.10
N THR A 409 -32.28 -21.38 -11.44
CA THR A 409 -32.03 -20.74 -12.74
C THR A 409 -32.03 -21.84 -13.80
N PRO A 410 -32.91 -21.80 -14.81
CA PRO A 410 -33.01 -22.88 -15.80
C PRO A 410 -31.72 -22.96 -16.63
N THR A 411 -31.00 -24.06 -16.50
CA THR A 411 -29.78 -24.34 -17.27
C THR A 411 -30.11 -24.34 -18.77
N PRO A 412 -29.45 -23.53 -19.61
CA PRO A 412 -29.66 -23.58 -21.05
C PRO A 412 -29.21 -24.94 -21.59
N THR A 413 -30.11 -25.66 -22.27
CA THR A 413 -29.76 -26.89 -22.99
C THR A 413 -28.72 -26.57 -24.06
N PRO A 414 -27.61 -27.33 -24.15
CA PRO A 414 -26.64 -27.13 -25.22
C PRO A 414 -27.30 -27.42 -26.57
N SER A 415 -27.08 -26.53 -27.54
CA SER A 415 -27.45 -26.80 -28.92
C SER A 415 -26.46 -27.78 -29.53
N GLU A 416 -26.95 -28.89 -30.09
CA GLU A 416 -26.15 -29.83 -30.87
C GLU A 416 -25.49 -29.09 -32.05
N THR A 417 -24.18 -28.93 -32.01
CA THR A 417 -23.39 -28.45 -33.16
C THR A 417 -23.23 -29.62 -34.14
N PRO A 418 -23.66 -29.50 -35.40
CA PRO A 418 -23.62 -30.62 -36.34
C PRO A 418 -22.18 -31.03 -36.66
N THR A 419 -21.82 -32.26 -36.27
CA THR A 419 -20.51 -32.86 -36.59
C THR A 419 -20.31 -32.92 -38.12
N PRO A 420 -19.19 -32.41 -38.66
CA PRO A 420 -18.94 -32.46 -40.09
C PRO A 420 -18.71 -33.91 -40.54
N THR A 421 -19.52 -34.37 -41.50
CA THR A 421 -19.36 -35.69 -42.13
C THR A 421 -17.99 -35.78 -42.81
N PRO A 422 -17.19 -36.84 -42.56
CA PRO A 422 -15.93 -37.02 -43.28
C PRO A 422 -16.20 -37.22 -44.78
N SER A 423 -15.55 -36.42 -45.63
CA SER A 423 -15.60 -36.61 -47.08
C SER A 423 -14.78 -37.84 -47.46
N GLU A 424 -15.41 -38.84 -48.10
CA GLU A 424 -14.66 -39.98 -48.62
C GLU A 424 -13.71 -39.54 -49.73
N THR A 425 -12.43 -39.92 -49.60
CA THR A 425 -11.41 -39.71 -50.63
C THR A 425 -11.51 -40.82 -51.68
N PRO A 426 -11.75 -40.52 -52.98
CA PRO A 426 -11.87 -41.56 -53.99
C PRO A 426 -10.59 -42.39 -54.15
N CYS A 427 -10.68 -43.69 -53.88
CA CYS A 427 -9.59 -44.63 -54.13
C CYS A 427 -9.41 -44.83 -55.64
N VAL A 428 -8.36 -44.22 -56.22
CA VAL A 428 -8.01 -44.38 -57.64
C VAL A 428 -7.19 -45.67 -57.82
N PRO A 429 -7.65 -46.66 -58.61
CA PRO A 429 -6.91 -47.90 -58.81
C PRO A 429 -5.69 -47.69 -59.73
N PRO A 430 -4.53 -48.30 -59.43
CA PRO A 430 -3.32 -48.15 -60.24
C PRO A 430 -3.42 -48.91 -61.57
N THR A 431 -3.41 -48.18 -62.70
CA THR A 431 -3.35 -48.79 -64.04
C THR A 431 -1.91 -49.21 -64.39
N GLY A 432 -1.57 -50.47 -64.14
CA GLY A 432 -0.34 -51.12 -64.64
C GLY A 432 -0.68 -52.39 -65.45
N PRO A 433 -0.14 -52.59 -66.67
CA PRO A 433 -0.44 -53.76 -67.47
C PRO A 433 0.23 -55.04 -66.93
N SER A 434 -0.54 -56.13 -66.91
CA SER A 434 -0.11 -57.46 -66.40
C SER A 434 0.88 -58.18 -67.33
N GLY A 435 1.79 -58.97 -66.74
CA GLY A 435 2.93 -59.60 -67.41
C GLY A 435 3.27 -61.02 -66.93
N SER A 436 2.29 -61.94 -66.90
CA SER A 436 2.45 -63.40 -66.69
C SER A 436 2.69 -63.88 -65.22
N PRO A 437 2.33 -65.13 -64.85
CA PRO A 437 2.17 -65.53 -63.44
C PRO A 437 3.08 -66.68 -62.94
N SER A 438 3.17 -66.86 -61.61
CA SER A 438 3.40 -68.19 -61.01
C SER A 438 2.78 -68.34 -59.61
N GLN A 439 2.49 -69.59 -59.26
CA GLN A 439 1.65 -70.13 -58.20
C GLN A 439 2.16 -69.92 -56.75
N GLY A 440 1.25 -70.00 -55.77
CA GLY A 440 1.60 -70.27 -54.35
C GLY A 440 0.55 -69.77 -53.34
N PRO A 441 -0.10 -70.64 -52.52
CA PRO A 441 -1.12 -70.23 -51.56
C PRO A 441 -0.66 -70.29 -50.09
N GLY A 442 -1.21 -69.43 -49.23
CA GLY A 442 -1.13 -69.61 -47.77
C GLY A 442 -1.25 -68.31 -46.97
N PRO A 443 -1.88 -68.28 -45.77
CA PRO A 443 -2.41 -67.05 -45.22
C PRO A 443 -1.79 -66.61 -43.87
N SER A 444 -1.92 -65.31 -43.56
CA SER A 444 -2.29 -64.84 -42.22
C SER A 444 -2.88 -63.44 -42.33
N GLU A 445 -3.92 -63.16 -41.55
CA GLU A 445 -4.25 -61.78 -41.19
C GLU A 445 -3.23 -61.28 -40.15
N SER A 446 -2.98 -59.97 -40.13
CA SER A 446 -2.25 -59.29 -39.06
C SER A 446 -2.67 -57.81 -39.01
N PRO A 447 -3.05 -57.23 -37.85
CA PRO A 447 -3.50 -55.84 -37.80
C PRO A 447 -2.39 -54.83 -38.12
N CYS A 448 -2.74 -53.76 -38.83
CA CYS A 448 -1.82 -52.66 -39.09
C CYS A 448 -1.62 -51.83 -37.80
N VAL A 449 -0.36 -51.57 -37.45
CA VAL A 449 0.01 -50.72 -36.30
C VAL A 449 0.18 -49.26 -36.78
N PRO A 450 -0.52 -48.28 -36.20
CA PRO A 450 -0.29 -46.87 -36.52
C PRO A 450 1.12 -46.41 -36.11
N GLN A 451 1.85 -45.79 -37.04
CA GLN A 451 3.19 -45.25 -36.80
C GLN A 451 3.10 -43.75 -36.43
N PRO A 452 3.92 -43.23 -35.49
CA PRO A 452 3.98 -41.79 -35.20
C PRO A 452 4.45 -40.95 -36.41
N PRO A 453 4.04 -39.67 -36.51
CA PRO A 453 4.50 -38.76 -37.54
C PRO A 453 5.97 -38.34 -37.33
N ALA A 454 6.67 -38.06 -38.44
CA ALA A 454 8.04 -37.54 -38.45
C ALA A 454 8.05 -36.00 -38.27
N PRO A 455 9.16 -35.42 -37.77
CA PRO A 455 9.31 -33.96 -37.68
C PRO A 455 9.38 -33.31 -39.07
N SER A 456 9.13 -32.00 -39.13
CA SER A 456 9.24 -31.19 -40.35
C SER A 456 10.40 -30.20 -40.24
N ASP A 457 11.37 -30.30 -41.14
CA ASP A 457 12.47 -29.35 -41.26
C ASP A 457 11.99 -27.98 -41.80
N THR A 458 12.68 -26.90 -41.44
CA THR A 458 12.55 -25.57 -42.06
C THR A 458 13.96 -24.94 -42.16
N PRO A 459 14.36 -24.26 -43.25
CA PRO A 459 15.80 -24.10 -43.57
C PRO A 459 16.40 -22.72 -43.27
N ASP A 460 17.67 -22.70 -42.84
CA ASP A 460 18.56 -21.52 -42.78
C ASP A 460 19.10 -21.10 -44.17
N THR A 461 19.36 -19.80 -44.39
CA THR A 461 20.47 -19.24 -45.24
C THR A 461 20.57 -17.68 -45.09
N PRO A 462 21.65 -16.97 -45.50
CA PRO A 462 22.34 -16.05 -44.57
C PRO A 462 22.71 -14.62 -45.08
N THR A 463 23.33 -13.83 -44.19
CA THR A 463 24.31 -12.70 -44.34
C THR A 463 24.34 -11.77 -45.58
N GLY A 464 24.42 -10.45 -45.36
CA GLY A 464 24.56 -9.35 -46.35
C GLY A 464 26.00 -9.12 -46.92
N PRO A 465 26.46 -7.87 -47.26
CA PRO A 465 26.05 -6.55 -46.71
C PRO A 465 25.89 -5.37 -47.75
N ASP A 466 25.97 -4.12 -47.24
CA ASP A 466 26.26 -2.81 -47.88
C ASP A 466 25.15 -1.91 -48.51
N THR A 467 25.39 -0.59 -48.39
CA THR A 467 24.56 0.61 -48.75
C THR A 467 25.25 1.44 -49.88
N PRO A 468 24.82 2.67 -50.31
CA PRO A 468 23.67 3.53 -49.97
C PRO A 468 22.86 4.09 -51.18
N SER A 469 21.74 4.79 -50.94
CA SER A 469 21.38 6.14 -51.49
C SER A 469 19.89 6.51 -51.33
N SER A 470 19.61 7.81 -51.12
CA SER A 470 18.26 8.42 -51.04
C SER A 470 17.92 9.19 -52.35
N PRO A 471 16.81 9.97 -52.44
CA PRO A 471 15.48 9.88 -51.81
C PRO A 471 14.33 9.91 -52.88
N ASN A 472 13.06 9.87 -52.46
CA ASN A 472 11.97 10.65 -53.11
C ASN A 472 10.65 10.65 -52.31
N THR A 473 10.06 11.83 -52.14
CA THR A 473 8.65 12.08 -51.73
C THR A 473 7.96 12.79 -52.90
N PRO A 474 6.62 12.69 -53.09
CA PRO A 474 5.71 13.56 -52.32
C PRO A 474 4.30 12.97 -52.01
N LEU A 475 3.56 13.71 -51.16
CA LEU A 475 2.10 13.95 -51.06
C LEU A 475 1.11 13.06 -51.85
N ALA A 476 -0.11 12.71 -51.38
CA ALA A 476 -0.84 12.88 -50.09
C ALA A 476 -2.14 11.99 -50.18
N ASP A 477 -3.28 12.12 -49.47
CA ASP A 477 -3.80 13.06 -48.46
C ASP A 477 -5.02 12.48 -47.68
N THR A 478 -5.44 13.17 -46.60
CA THR A 478 -6.75 13.11 -45.89
C THR A 478 -7.38 11.76 -45.46
N GLY A 479 -7.74 11.62 -44.16
CA GLY A 479 -8.82 10.69 -43.77
C GLY A 479 -9.01 10.31 -42.29
N GLY A 480 -9.69 11.15 -41.50
CA GLY A 480 -10.57 10.72 -40.39
C GLY A 480 -9.98 10.32 -39.03
N GLN A 481 -10.48 10.94 -37.95
CA GLN A 481 -10.31 10.48 -36.56
C GLN A 481 -11.41 9.49 -36.16
N VAL A 482 -11.06 8.47 -35.38
CA VAL A 482 -11.80 8.00 -34.18
C VAL A 482 -10.81 7.24 -33.27
N GLY A 483 -10.95 7.37 -31.95
CA GLY A 483 -9.96 6.92 -30.98
C GLY A 483 -10.03 5.41 -30.61
N PRO A 484 -8.97 4.86 -30.00
CA PRO A 484 -8.94 3.48 -29.54
C PRO A 484 -9.80 3.26 -28.28
N LEU A 485 -10.54 2.16 -28.25
CA LEU A 485 -11.17 1.64 -27.03
C LEU A 485 -10.10 0.98 -26.15
N ALA A 486 -10.03 1.39 -24.88
CA ALA A 486 -9.19 0.70 -23.89
C ALA A 486 -9.81 -0.66 -23.54
N VAL A 487 -9.08 -1.75 -23.84
CA VAL A 487 -9.42 -3.10 -23.38
C VAL A 487 -8.55 -3.41 -22.17
N GLY A 488 -9.12 -3.26 -20.97
CA GLY A 488 -8.44 -3.57 -19.71
C GLY A 488 -8.25 -5.07 -19.53
N ALA A 489 -7.00 -5.53 -19.53
CA ALA A 489 -6.65 -6.93 -19.27
C ALA A 489 -6.59 -7.20 -17.75
N ALA A 490 -7.73 -7.51 -17.14
CA ALA A 490 -7.78 -7.90 -15.73
C ALA A 490 -7.23 -9.32 -15.51
N ALA A 491 -6.02 -9.42 -14.93
CA ALA A 491 -5.39 -10.69 -14.61
C ALA A 491 -6.01 -11.34 -13.35
N LEU A 492 -6.96 -12.24 -13.54
CA LEU A 492 -7.53 -13.06 -12.47
C LEU A 492 -6.58 -14.20 -12.07
N ALA A 493 -5.88 -14.03 -10.95
CA ALA A 493 -5.06 -15.10 -10.35
C ALA A 493 -5.96 -16.23 -9.82
N ALA A 494 -5.60 -17.48 -10.12
CA ALA A 494 -6.41 -18.65 -9.77
C ALA A 494 -6.03 -19.24 -8.40
N LEU A 495 -7.01 -19.32 -7.48
CA LEU A 495 -6.90 -20.07 -6.22
C LEU A 495 -7.49 -21.48 -6.37
N ALA A 496 -6.64 -22.51 -6.37
CA ALA A 496 -7.06 -23.91 -6.29
C ALA A 496 -5.96 -24.77 -5.63
N GLY A 497 -6.19 -25.27 -4.41
CA GLY A 497 -5.11 -25.96 -3.67
C GLY A 497 -5.47 -26.60 -2.32
N ALA A 498 -6.71 -27.09 -2.10
CA ALA A 498 -7.11 -27.71 -0.84
C ALA A 498 -7.87 -29.03 -1.05
N GLY A 499 -7.15 -30.16 -1.09
CA GLY A 499 -7.69 -31.50 -1.34
C GLY A 499 -7.93 -32.34 -0.07
N LEU A 500 -9.20 -32.67 0.19
CA LEU A 500 -9.73 -33.77 1.02
C LEU A 500 -8.86 -34.33 2.19
N LEU A 501 -9.28 -34.07 3.43
CA LEU A 501 -9.08 -34.99 4.55
C LEU A 501 -10.34 -35.81 4.81
N THR A 502 -10.32 -37.11 4.50
CA THR A 502 -11.39 -38.05 4.88
C THR A 502 -11.05 -38.78 6.18
N ARG A 503 -11.84 -38.57 7.25
CA ARG A 503 -11.63 -39.25 8.54
C ARG A 503 -12.90 -39.97 9.04
N ARG A 504 -13.15 -41.14 8.46
CA ARG A 504 -14.27 -42.04 8.83
C ARG A 504 -13.92 -42.79 10.13
N ARG A 505 -14.72 -42.67 11.20
CA ARG A 505 -14.50 -43.47 12.43
C ARG A 505 -15.77 -43.68 13.26
N ARG A 506 -16.35 -44.88 13.20
CA ARG A 506 -17.11 -45.62 14.24
C ARG A 506 -17.56 -46.96 13.65
N GLY A 507 -17.52 -48.02 14.45
CA GLY A 507 -17.35 -49.40 14.01
C GLY A 507 -15.98 -49.87 14.49
#